data_AF-T1Z0D4-F1
#
_entry.id   AF-T1Z0D4-F1
#
_cell.length_a   1.000
_cell.length_b   1.000
_cell.length_c   1.000
_cell.angle_alpha   90.00
_cell.angle_beta   90.00
_cell.angle_gamma   90.00
#
_symmetry.space_group_name_H-M   'P 1'
#
loop_
_entity.id
_entity.type
_entity.pdbx_description
1 polymer ?
#
loop_
_entity_poly.entity_id
_entity_poly.type
_entity_poly.pdbx_seq_one_letter_code
_entity_poly.pdbx_strand_id
1 'polypeptide(L)' 'SAYPLVVAILPDVPEEHRQILETQGCIVREIEPVYPPENQTQFAMAYYVINYSKLRIWEFVEYDKMIYLDGDIQVFDNI' A
#
# COMPACT_ATOMS: atom_id res chain seq x y z
N SER A 1 5.61 18.78 -3.54
CA SER A 1 6.63 17.72 -3.70
C SER A 1 7.02 17.63 -5.17
N ALA A 2 8.24 17.23 -5.49
CA ALA A 2 8.65 16.93 -6.87
C ALA A 2 8.02 15.63 -7.41
N TYR A 3 7.60 14.74 -6.50
CA TYR A 3 7.03 13.43 -6.82
C TYR A 3 5.65 13.27 -6.16
N PRO A 4 4.68 12.62 -6.82
CA PRO A 4 3.37 12.36 -6.24
C PRO A 4 3.46 11.35 -5.09
N LEU A 5 2.57 11.47 -4.11
CA LEU A 5 2.38 10.45 -3.08
C LEU A 5 1.26 9.52 -3.51
N VAL A 6 1.57 8.23 -3.63
CA VAL A 6 0.59 7.17 -3.93
C VAL A 6 0.36 6.38 -2.66
N VAL A 7 -0.89 6.27 -2.22
CA VAL A 7 -1.27 5.53 -1.02
C VAL A 7 -2.07 4.30 -1.43
N ALA A 8 -1.45 3.13 -1.29
CA ALA A 8 -2.13 1.85 -1.49
C ALA A 8 -3.00 1.52 -0.27
N ILE A 9 -4.28 1.25 -0.49
CA ILE A 9 -5.25 0.94 0.57
C ILE A 9 -5.93 -0.40 0.32
N LEU A 10 -6.34 -1.08 1.39
CA LEU A 10 -7.23 -2.22 1.30
C LEU A 10 -8.71 -1.77 1.30
N PRO A 11 -9.64 -2.62 0.82
CA PRO A 11 -11.06 -2.26 0.71
C PRO A 11 -11.73 -1.90 2.05
N ASP A 12 -11.19 -2.37 3.17
CA ASP A 12 -11.71 -2.13 4.52
C ASP A 12 -11.39 -0.74 5.07
N VAL A 13 -10.55 0.07 4.40
CA VAL A 13 -10.30 1.46 4.78
C VAL A 13 -11.58 2.30 4.58
N PRO A 14 -12.13 2.91 5.65
CA PRO A 14 -13.33 3.75 5.56
C PRO A 14 -13.23 4.90 4.56
N GLU A 15 -14.33 5.17 3.87
CA GLU A 15 -14.44 6.24 2.85
C GLU A 15 -14.00 7.61 3.37
N GLU A 16 -14.36 7.97 4.61
CA GLU A 16 -13.93 9.22 5.23
C GLU A 16 -12.40 9.36 5.27
N HIS A 17 -11.67 8.27 5.56
CA HIS A 17 -10.21 8.28 5.59
C HIS A 17 -9.60 8.38 4.19
N ARG A 18 -10.26 7.79 3.17
CA ARG A 18 -9.85 7.93 1.76
C ARG A 18 -9.94 9.39 1.32
N GLN A 19 -11.05 10.06 1.65
CA GLN A 19 -11.25 11.48 1.35
C GLN A 19 -10.23 12.38 2.04
N ILE A 20 -9.83 12.06 3.27
CA ILE A 20 -8.74 12.79 3.95
C ILE A 20 -7.42 12.68 3.17
N LEU A 21 -7.06 11.49 2.67
CA LEU A 21 -5.85 11.31 1.87
C LEU A 21 -5.91 12.08 0.55
N GLU A 22 -7.04 11.99 -0.17
CA GLU A 22 -7.24 12.68 -1.44
C GLU A 22 -7.22 14.21 -1.29
N THR A 23 -7.86 14.74 -0.24
CA THR A 23 -7.87 16.19 0.06
C THR A 23 -6.48 16.72 0.44
N GLN A 24 -5.59 15.86 0.93
CA GLN A 24 -4.17 16.16 1.15
C GLN A 24 -3.31 16.02 -0.12
N GLY A 25 -3.92 15.68 -1.26
CA GLY A 25 -3.25 15.55 -2.56
C GLY A 25 -2.59 14.18 -2.79
N CYS A 26 -2.92 13.16 -2.00
CA CYS A 26 -2.48 11.80 -2.25
C CYS A 26 -3.29 11.17 -3.39
N ILE A 27 -2.62 10.36 -4.21
CA ILE A 27 -3.28 9.47 -5.16
C ILE A 27 -3.63 8.19 -4.40
N VAL A 28 -4.92 7.96 -4.15
CA VAL A 28 -5.39 6.75 -3.47
C VAL A 28 -5.56 5.62 -4.48
N ARG A 29 -4.94 4.46 -4.21
CA ARG A 29 -5.03 3.25 -5.03
C ARG A 29 -5.57 2.11 -4.16
N GLU A 30 -6.78 1.65 -4.44
CA GLU A 30 -7.28 0.42 -3.82
C GLU A 30 -6.53 -0.80 -4.41
N ILE A 31 -6.09 -1.70 -3.54
CA ILE A 31 -5.41 -2.94 -3.90
C ILE A 31 -6.15 -4.15 -3.34
N GLU A 32 -6.05 -5.27 -4.05
CA GLU A 32 -6.62 -6.54 -3.60
C GLU A 32 -5.72 -7.22 -2.56
N PRO A 33 -6.29 -7.76 -1.46
CA PRO A 33 -5.52 -8.51 -0.48
C PRO A 33 -4.81 -9.71 -1.09
N VAL A 34 -3.62 -10.02 -0.59
CA VAL A 34 -2.83 -11.19 -1.01
C VAL A 34 -2.92 -12.27 0.05
N TYR A 35 -3.64 -13.34 -0.28
CA TYR A 35 -3.77 -14.52 0.57
C TYR A 35 -2.75 -15.59 0.16
N PRO A 36 -2.18 -16.33 1.13
CA PRO A 36 -1.36 -17.48 0.81
C PRO A 36 -2.20 -18.59 0.15
N PRO A 37 -1.61 -19.43 -0.72
CA PRO A 37 -2.29 -20.59 -1.28
C PRO A 37 -2.69 -21.58 -0.17
N GLU A 38 -3.87 -22.20 -0.30
CA GLU A 38 -4.43 -23.12 0.71
C GLU A 38 -3.47 -24.27 1.09
N ASN A 39 -2.64 -24.72 0.15
CA ASN A 39 -1.80 -25.92 0.30
C ASN A 39 -0.34 -25.62 0.68
N GLN A 40 0.04 -24.36 0.93
CA GLN A 40 1.43 -23.95 1.18
C GLN A 40 1.58 -23.16 2.48
N THR A 41 0.99 -23.67 3.56
CA THR A 41 0.95 -22.95 4.85
C THR A 41 2.17 -23.19 5.75
N GLN A 42 3.16 -24.00 5.34
CA GLN A 42 4.34 -24.26 6.19
C GLN A 42 5.16 -22.99 6.47
N PHE A 43 5.24 -22.09 5.49
CA PHE A 43 5.99 -20.83 5.59
C PHE A 43 5.14 -19.59 5.28
N ALA A 44 3.91 -19.77 4.78
CA ALA A 44 3.01 -18.68 4.45
C ALA A 44 1.77 -18.73 5.36
N MET A 45 1.66 -17.80 6.30
CA MET A 45 0.61 -17.79 7.31
C MET A 45 -0.50 -16.82 6.92
N ALA A 46 -1.76 -17.27 7.01
CA ALA A 46 -2.92 -16.47 6.60
C ALA A 46 -3.04 -15.13 7.34
N TYR A 47 -2.59 -15.04 8.60
CA TYR A 47 -2.64 -13.80 9.37
C TYR A 47 -1.64 -12.72 8.91
N TYR A 48 -0.69 -13.05 8.02
CA TYR A 48 0.20 -12.08 7.38
C TYR A 48 -0.37 -11.46 6.10
N VAL A 49 -1.68 -11.60 5.83
CA VAL A 49 -2.36 -11.03 4.65
C VAL A 49 -2.01 -9.56 4.41
N ILE A 50 -1.95 -8.73 5.46
CA ILE A 50 -1.59 -7.31 5.36
C ILE A 50 -0.15 -7.16 4.84
N ASN A 51 0.78 -7.94 5.37
CA ASN A 51 2.19 -7.91 4.96
C ASN A 51 2.36 -8.38 3.51
N TYR A 52 1.66 -9.44 3.11
CA TYR A 52 1.70 -9.92 1.73
C TYR A 52 1.09 -8.92 0.76
N SER A 53 0.05 -8.20 1.18
CA SER A 53 -0.62 -7.20 0.35
C SER A 53 0.29 -6.02 0.00
N LYS A 54 1.33 -5.73 0.81
CA LYS A 54 2.38 -4.75 0.47
C LYS A 54 3.06 -5.07 -0.87
N LEU A 55 3.12 -6.33 -1.28
CA LEU A 55 3.72 -6.74 -2.56
C LEU A 55 2.93 -6.26 -3.78
N ARG A 56 1.66 -5.86 -3.63
CA ARG A 56 0.85 -5.28 -4.72
C ARG A 56 1.45 -4.01 -5.31
N ILE A 57 2.34 -3.34 -4.58
CA ILE A 57 3.04 -2.15 -5.07
C ILE A 57 3.91 -2.48 -6.30
N TRP A 58 4.33 -3.73 -6.49
CA TRP A 58 5.00 -4.16 -7.72
C TRP A 58 4.10 -4.15 -8.97
N GLU A 59 2.79 -4.07 -8.80
CA GLU A 59 1.84 -3.96 -9.92
C GLU A 59 1.68 -2.52 -10.42
N PHE A 60 2.27 -1.53 -9.74
CA PHE A 60 2.21 -0.11 -10.13
C PHE A 60 3.22 0.20 -11.24
N VAL A 61 3.09 -0.54 -12.34
CA VAL A 61 4.00 -0.54 -13.49
C VAL A 61 3.93 0.75 -14.32
N GLU A 62 3.00 1.65 -14.02
CA GLU A 62 2.97 3.01 -14.58
C GLU A 62 4.11 3.90 -14.09
N TYR A 63 4.83 3.50 -13.04
CA TYR A 63 5.97 4.24 -12.50
C TYR A 63 7.29 3.54 -12.81
N ASP A 64 8.24 4.27 -13.41
CA ASP A 64 9.59 3.75 -13.69
C ASP A 64 10.40 3.48 -12.41
N LYS A 65 10.07 4.20 -11.32
CA LYS A 65 10.74 4.08 -10.02
C LYS A 65 9.82 4.55 -8.91
N MET A 66 9.82 3.80 -7.80
CA MET A 66 9.10 4.16 -6.58
C MET A 66 10.00 4.00 -5.36
N ILE A 67 9.75 4.81 -4.32
CA ILE A 67 10.29 4.61 -2.97
C ILE A 67 9.12 4.16 -2.10
N TYR A 68 9.26 3.00 -1.46
CA TYR A 68 8.26 2.51 -0.52
C TYR A 68 8.51 3.09 0.87
N LEU A 69 7.45 3.61 1.48
CA LEU A 69 7.40 4.05 2.88
C LEU A 69 6.24 3.33 3.56
N ASP A 70 6.47 2.78 4.74
CA ASP A 70 5.41 2.14 5.53
C ASP A 70 4.48 3.19 6.17
N GLY A 71 3.27 2.79 6.56
CA GLY A 71 2.24 3.71 7.06
C GLY A 71 2.57 4.37 8.40
N ASP A 72 3.60 3.88 9.09
CA ASP A 72 4.11 4.36 10.37
C ASP A 72 5.43 5.14 10.24
N ILE A 73 5.83 5.51 9.02
CA ILE A 73 7.04 6.30 8.77
C ILE A 73 6.74 7.80 8.73
N GLN A 74 7.57 8.59 9.41
CA GLN A 74 7.58 10.05 9.33
C GLN A 74 8.89 10.55 8.71
N VAL A 75 8.77 11.38 7.67
CA VAL A 75 9.90 12.00 6.97
C VAL A 75 10.10 13.43 7.50
N PHE A 76 11.30 13.75 7.98
CA PHE A 76 11.62 15.07 8.56
C PHE A 76 12.33 16.00 7.58
N ASP A 77 13.07 15.44 6.62
CA ASP A 77 13.85 16.16 5.61
C ASP A 77 13.61 15.54 4.23
N ASN A 78 13.92 16.29 3.16
CA ASN A 78 13.76 15.78 1.81
C ASN A 78 14.69 14.58 1.56
N ILE A 79 14.10 13.49 1.07
CA ILE A 79 14.77 12.25 0.64
C ILE A 79 14.82 12.13 -0.88
#